data_AF-A0A834G7M8-F1
#
_entry.id   AF-A0A834G7M8-F1
#
_cell.length_a   1.000
_cell.length_b   1.000
_cell.length_c   1.000
_cell.angle_alpha   90.00
_cell.angle_beta   90.00
_cell.angle_gamma   90.00
#
_symmetry.space_group_name_H-M   'P 1'
#
loop_
_entity.id
_entity.type
_entity.pdbx_description
1 polymer ?
#
loop_
_entity_poly.entity_id
_entity_poly.type
_entity_poly.pdbx_seq_one_letter_code
_entity_poly.pdbx_strand_id
1 'polypeptide(L)'
;MIITFLSTALCIFLLVALIMLLHKIWWTPIRIQHIMASQGIKGPAYRFIHGNTKEIIQMREESISNAMDFSSHDVFQRIMPHIHAWKHLYGKNYLIWHGPQAQLVVTELELIKEILNDRDGIYIKGKVDVFSKKLLGDGIVLSEGKRWSKLRKIANHAFYAESLKMSMILNETLRLYAPFTNLMRRVEREVRLGRLIIPANTELNIPFPALHHDPEIWGQDVHLFKPERFADGLAKATNNNITGFIPFGFGPRMCVGLNFAVNEAKIALSMILQRYKFTLSANYVHDPIQINIVRPRKGVQIVLSKL
;
A
#
# COMPACT_ATOMS: atom_id res chain seq x y z
N MET A 1 30.46 -14.95 47.07
CA MET A 1 30.07 -13.53 46.94
C MET A 1 29.99 -13.07 45.49
N ILE A 2 31.02 -13.29 44.65
CA ILE A 2 30.97 -12.89 43.22
C ILE A 2 29.94 -13.70 42.41
N ILE A 3 29.92 -15.03 42.57
CA ILE A 3 28.97 -15.91 41.85
C ILE A 3 27.52 -15.58 42.20
N THR A 4 27.23 -15.35 43.49
CA THR A 4 25.90 -14.96 43.97
C THR A 4 25.48 -13.61 43.41
N PHE A 5 26.39 -12.62 43.37
CA PHE A 5 26.12 -11.31 42.79
C PHE A 5 25.85 -11.38 41.27
N LEU A 6 26.67 -12.11 40.52
CA LEU A 6 26.48 -12.32 39.08
C LEU A 6 25.17 -13.05 38.78
N SER A 7 24.82 -14.06 39.58
CA SER A 7 23.55 -14.79 39.45
C SER A 7 22.36 -13.87 39.70
N THR A 8 22.39 -13.04 40.75
CA THR A 8 21.30 -12.10 41.05
C THR A 8 21.14 -11.03 39.97
N ALA A 9 22.26 -10.50 39.44
CA ALA A 9 22.23 -9.52 38.36
C ALA A 9 21.64 -10.12 37.07
N LEU A 10 22.01 -11.36 36.73
CA LEU A 10 21.45 -12.08 35.60
C LEU A 10 19.94 -12.34 35.78
N CYS A 11 19.50 -12.76 36.97
CA CYS A 11 18.07 -12.96 37.26
C CYS A 11 17.26 -11.67 37.11
N ILE A 12 17.76 -10.55 37.64
CA ILE A 12 17.10 -9.24 37.48
C ILE A 12 17.03 -8.84 36.01
N PHE A 13 18.12 -9.00 35.26
CA PHE A 13 18.14 -8.72 33.83
C PHE A 13 17.11 -9.55 33.06
N LEU A 14 17.04 -10.86 33.31
CA LEU A 14 16.08 -11.75 32.67
C LEU A 14 14.63 -11.41 33.04
N LEU A 15 14.38 -11.04 34.30
CA LEU A 15 13.06 -10.60 34.76
C LEU A 15 12.63 -9.30 34.06
N VAL A 16 13.51 -8.29 34.00
CA VAL A 16 13.22 -7.04 33.30
C VAL A 16 12.99 -7.29 31.82
N ALA A 17 13.81 -8.11 31.17
CA ALA A 17 13.64 -8.49 29.77
C ALA A 17 12.30 -9.20 29.53
N LEU A 18 11.89 -10.11 30.43
CA LEU A 18 10.59 -10.78 30.36
C LEU A 18 9.43 -9.79 30.52
N ILE A 19 9.50 -8.87 31.47
CA ILE A 19 8.46 -7.83 31.67
C ILE A 19 8.35 -6.95 30.43
N MET A 20 9.48 -6.49 29.87
CA MET A 20 9.49 -5.70 28.63
C MET A 20 8.92 -6.49 27.44
N LEU A 21 9.23 -7.79 27.35
CA LEU A 21 8.69 -8.68 26.33
C LEU A 21 7.18 -8.81 26.47
N LEU A 22 6.67 -9.19 27.65
CA LEU A 22 5.23 -9.32 27.93
C LEU A 22 4.49 -8.01 27.71
N HIS A 23 5.08 -6.88 28.12
CA HIS A 23 4.50 -5.57 27.86
C HIS A 23 4.36 -5.30 26.35
N LYS A 24 5.36 -5.69 25.55
CA LYS A 24 5.37 -5.48 24.09
C LYS A 24 4.44 -6.44 23.34
N ILE A 25 4.42 -7.72 23.69
CA ILE A 25 3.69 -8.75 22.94
C ILE A 25 2.29 -9.03 23.50
N TRP A 26 1.98 -8.60 24.72
CA TRP A 26 0.69 -8.88 25.36
C TRP A 26 -0.04 -7.58 25.71
N TRP A 27 0.53 -6.78 26.59
CA TRP A 27 -0.16 -5.60 27.14
C TRP A 27 -0.43 -4.54 26.07
N THR A 28 0.60 -4.19 25.29
CA THR A 28 0.51 -3.13 24.28
C THR A 28 -0.55 -3.44 23.21
N PRO A 29 -0.58 -4.63 22.59
CA PRO A 29 -1.64 -4.99 21.64
C PRO A 29 -3.05 -4.92 22.23
N ILE A 30 -3.27 -5.49 23.42
CA ILE A 30 -4.59 -5.47 24.06
C ILE A 30 -5.04 -4.04 24.35
N ARG A 31 -4.13 -3.22 24.89
CA ARG A 31 -4.41 -1.81 25.17
C ARG A 31 -4.80 -1.04 23.91
N ILE A 32 -4.04 -1.20 22.83
CA ILE A 32 -4.34 -0.55 21.55
C ILE A 32 -5.70 -1.05 21.01
N GLN A 33 -5.95 -2.36 21.03
CA GLN A 33 -7.23 -2.91 20.58
C GLN A 33 -8.41 -2.29 21.33
N HIS A 34 -8.28 -2.14 22.65
CA HIS A 34 -9.34 -1.54 23.48
C HIS A 34 -9.56 -0.06 23.17
N ILE A 35 -8.48 0.74 23.05
CA ILE A 35 -8.57 2.17 22.70
C ILE A 35 -9.19 2.37 21.31
N MET A 36 -8.85 1.52 20.35
CA MET A 36 -9.42 1.61 19.01
C MET A 36 -10.89 1.19 19.00
N ALA A 37 -11.24 0.11 19.73
CA ALA A 37 -12.61 -0.38 19.85
C ALA A 37 -13.55 0.63 20.55
N SER A 38 -13.08 1.35 21.57
CA SER A 38 -13.89 2.37 22.27
C SER A 38 -14.27 3.55 21.36
N GLN A 39 -13.58 3.73 20.24
CA GLN A 39 -13.85 4.75 19.21
C GLN A 39 -14.60 4.18 18.01
N GLY A 40 -15.08 2.92 18.08
CA GLY A 40 -15.84 2.25 17.04
C GLY A 40 -15.01 1.55 15.96
N ILE A 41 -13.68 1.52 16.08
CA ILE A 41 -12.82 0.81 15.14
C ILE A 41 -12.84 -0.68 15.45
N LYS A 42 -13.39 -1.47 14.52
CA LYS A 42 -13.47 -2.93 14.58
C LYS A 42 -12.24 -3.56 13.90
N GLY A 43 -12.17 -4.89 13.93
CA GLY A 43 -11.14 -5.66 13.24
C GLY A 43 -11.02 -7.08 13.79
N PRO A 44 -10.27 -7.96 13.11
CA PRO A 44 -9.96 -9.27 13.68
C PRO A 44 -9.20 -9.11 15.01
N ALA A 45 -9.55 -9.94 15.99
CA ALA A 45 -8.94 -9.88 17.31
C ALA A 45 -7.43 -10.18 17.25
N TYR A 46 -6.66 -9.52 18.13
CA TYR A 46 -5.26 -9.84 18.35
C TYR A 46 -5.11 -11.30 18.84
N ARG A 47 -4.17 -12.03 18.24
CA ARG A 47 -3.75 -13.36 18.71
C ARG A 47 -2.31 -13.27 19.23
N PHE A 48 -2.06 -13.83 20.40
CA PHE A 48 -0.78 -13.73 21.10
C PHE A 48 0.40 -14.11 20.18
N ILE A 49 1.46 -13.30 20.20
CA ILE A 49 2.68 -13.38 19.37
C ILE A 49 2.47 -13.10 17.88
N HIS A 50 1.55 -13.79 17.21
CA HIS A 50 1.48 -13.78 15.74
C HIS A 50 0.42 -12.86 15.15
N GLY A 51 -0.47 -12.28 15.95
CA GLY A 51 -1.56 -11.44 15.46
C GLY A 51 -2.41 -12.19 14.42
N ASN A 52 -2.75 -11.52 13.33
CA ASN A 52 -3.49 -12.11 12.22
C ASN A 52 -2.58 -12.63 11.09
N THR A 53 -1.25 -12.61 11.26
CA THR A 53 -0.29 -12.94 10.20
C THR A 53 -0.54 -14.31 9.56
N LYS A 54 -0.83 -15.35 10.36
CA LYS A 54 -1.10 -16.70 9.83
C LYS A 54 -2.36 -16.74 8.95
N GLU A 55 -3.42 -16.08 9.39
CA GLU A 55 -4.67 -15.99 8.64
C GLU A 55 -4.49 -15.19 7.35
N ILE A 56 -3.74 -14.08 7.38
CA ILE A 56 -3.40 -13.30 6.20
C ILE A 56 -2.61 -14.12 5.18
N ILE A 57 -1.64 -14.93 5.64
CA ILE A 57 -0.86 -15.83 4.77
C ILE A 57 -1.78 -16.87 4.12
N GLN A 58 -2.60 -17.54 4.93
CA GLN A 58 -3.53 -18.55 4.44
C GLN A 58 -4.50 -17.97 3.39
N MET A 59 -5.13 -16.83 3.67
CA MET A 59 -6.03 -16.17 2.71
C MET A 59 -5.32 -15.83 1.39
N ARG A 60 -4.04 -15.44 1.44
CA ARG A 60 -3.23 -15.16 0.25
C ARG A 60 -2.86 -16.41 -0.52
N GLU A 61 -2.52 -17.51 0.16
CA GLU A 61 -2.23 -18.79 -0.49
C GLU A 61 -3.48 -19.34 -1.19
N GLU A 62 -4.64 -19.26 -0.53
CA GLU A 62 -5.93 -19.64 -1.09
C GLU A 62 -6.30 -18.77 -2.31
N SER A 63 -6.11 -17.45 -2.24
CA SER A 63 -6.48 -16.54 -3.34
C SER A 63 -5.66 -16.74 -4.61
N ILE A 64 -4.42 -17.26 -4.49
CA ILE A 64 -3.53 -17.51 -5.62
C ILE A 64 -3.51 -18.98 -6.07
N SER A 65 -4.36 -19.83 -5.50
CA SER A 65 -4.43 -21.28 -5.81
C SER A 65 -4.77 -21.55 -7.28
N ASN A 66 -5.67 -20.76 -7.86
CA ASN A 66 -6.08 -20.86 -9.26
C ASN A 66 -5.71 -19.58 -10.04
N ALA A 67 -5.58 -19.70 -11.36
CA ALA A 67 -5.45 -18.53 -12.23
C ALA A 67 -6.78 -17.77 -12.32
N MET A 68 -6.71 -16.48 -12.64
CA MET A 68 -7.90 -15.68 -12.93
C MET A 68 -8.36 -15.90 -14.38
N ASP A 69 -9.64 -15.64 -14.63
CA ASP A 69 -10.09 -15.42 -16.01
C ASP A 69 -9.34 -14.22 -16.60
N PHE A 70 -8.85 -14.37 -17.83
CA PHE A 70 -8.08 -13.34 -18.52
C PHE A 70 -8.91 -12.10 -18.86
N SER A 71 -10.24 -12.23 -18.91
CA SER A 71 -11.14 -11.11 -19.17
C SER A 71 -11.41 -10.24 -17.94
N SER A 72 -11.12 -10.75 -16.74
CA SER A 72 -11.39 -10.06 -15.49
C SER A 72 -10.24 -9.12 -15.08
N HIS A 73 -10.59 -7.90 -14.71
CA HIS A 73 -9.64 -6.96 -14.06
C HIS A 73 -9.93 -6.74 -12.58
N ASP A 74 -10.82 -7.53 -11.97
CA ASP A 74 -11.05 -7.50 -10.52
C ASP A 74 -9.94 -8.24 -9.76
N VAL A 75 -8.77 -7.59 -9.72
CA VAL A 75 -7.57 -8.17 -9.11
C VAL A 75 -7.49 -7.95 -7.61
N PHE A 76 -8.31 -7.05 -7.03
CA PHE A 76 -8.19 -6.64 -5.64
C PHE A 76 -8.37 -7.82 -4.67
N GLN A 77 -9.46 -8.57 -4.83
CA GLN A 77 -9.73 -9.76 -4.00
C GLN A 77 -8.60 -10.78 -4.12
N ARG A 78 -7.94 -10.89 -5.27
CA ARG A 78 -6.82 -11.81 -5.45
C ARG A 78 -5.55 -11.35 -4.75
N ILE A 79 -5.13 -10.10 -4.97
CA ILE A 79 -3.82 -9.61 -4.50
C ILE A 79 -3.83 -9.27 -3.00
N MET A 80 -4.97 -8.82 -2.48
CA MET A 80 -5.16 -8.46 -1.08
C MET A 80 -6.48 -9.03 -0.53
N PRO A 81 -6.64 -10.36 -0.46
CA PRO A 81 -7.90 -11.01 -0.08
C PRO A 81 -8.37 -10.62 1.32
N HIS A 82 -7.46 -10.60 2.29
CA HIS A 82 -7.73 -10.17 3.66
C HIS A 82 -8.22 -8.71 3.71
N ILE A 83 -7.62 -7.80 2.96
CA ILE A 83 -8.08 -6.39 2.95
C ILE A 83 -9.47 -6.27 2.33
N HIS A 84 -9.70 -6.97 1.22
CA HIS A 84 -11.00 -7.01 0.56
C HIS A 84 -12.10 -7.55 1.50
N ALA A 85 -11.91 -8.76 2.04
CA ALA A 85 -12.89 -9.40 2.90
C ALA A 85 -13.15 -8.62 4.20
N TRP A 86 -12.09 -8.12 4.84
CA TRP A 86 -12.22 -7.41 6.12
C TRP A 86 -12.76 -5.98 5.96
N LYS A 87 -12.57 -5.32 4.81
CA LYS A 87 -13.27 -4.07 4.49
C LYS A 87 -14.78 -4.27 4.52
N HIS A 88 -15.27 -5.35 3.90
CA HIS A 88 -16.70 -5.68 3.90
C HIS A 88 -17.22 -6.06 5.28
N LEU A 89 -16.41 -6.76 6.09
CA LEU A 89 -16.82 -7.23 7.42
C LEU A 89 -16.74 -6.15 8.52
N TYR A 90 -15.72 -5.30 8.50
CA TYR A 90 -15.43 -4.35 9.59
C TYR A 90 -15.62 -2.88 9.20
N GLY A 91 -15.77 -2.57 7.92
CA GLY A 91 -16.01 -1.22 7.40
C GLY A 91 -14.78 -0.56 6.77
N LYS A 92 -14.87 0.75 6.53
CA LYS A 92 -13.86 1.53 5.78
C LYS A 92 -12.51 1.63 6.52
N ASN A 93 -12.52 1.71 7.85
CA ASN A 93 -11.30 1.69 8.65
C ASN A 93 -11.41 0.61 9.73
N TYR A 94 -10.38 -0.21 9.83
CA TYR A 94 -10.36 -1.32 10.77
C TYR A 94 -8.92 -1.68 11.18
N LEU A 95 -8.79 -2.27 12.35
CA LEU A 95 -7.50 -2.62 12.95
C LEU A 95 -7.11 -4.05 12.57
N ILE A 96 -5.87 -4.24 12.12
CA ILE A 96 -5.28 -5.56 11.88
C ILE A 96 -3.93 -5.69 12.60
N TRP A 97 -3.44 -6.93 12.72
CA TRP A 97 -2.24 -7.25 13.48
C TRP A 97 -1.22 -8.04 12.65
N HIS A 98 -0.02 -7.49 12.53
CA HIS A 98 1.15 -8.20 12.02
C HIS A 98 2.08 -8.58 13.17
N GLY A 99 1.98 -9.82 13.65
CA GLY A 99 2.57 -10.13 14.97
C GLY A 99 1.94 -9.21 16.03
N PRO A 100 2.72 -8.63 16.96
CA PRO A 100 2.22 -7.66 17.93
C PRO A 100 2.06 -6.22 17.38
N GLN A 101 2.41 -5.98 16.11
CA GLN A 101 2.34 -4.65 15.50
C GLN A 101 0.91 -4.34 15.08
N ALA A 102 0.32 -3.32 15.70
CA ALA A 102 -0.98 -2.78 15.32
C ALA A 102 -0.88 -2.02 13.99
N GLN A 103 -1.84 -2.25 13.11
CA GLN A 103 -1.96 -1.56 11.83
C GLN A 103 -3.41 -1.16 11.58
N LEU A 104 -3.69 0.15 11.52
CA LEU A 104 -4.97 0.68 11.12
C LEU A 104 -5.04 0.74 9.59
N VAL A 105 -5.95 -0.02 8.99
CA VAL A 105 -6.29 0.12 7.58
C VAL A 105 -7.18 1.35 7.42
N VAL A 106 -6.83 2.25 6.50
CA VAL A 106 -7.54 3.51 6.26
C VAL A 106 -7.98 3.56 4.80
N THR A 107 -9.30 3.60 4.56
CA THR A 107 -9.85 3.76 3.20
C THR A 107 -10.74 5.00 3.04
N GLU A 108 -11.04 5.72 4.13
CA GLU A 108 -11.72 7.01 4.05
C GLU A 108 -10.83 8.10 3.45
N LEU A 109 -11.29 8.73 2.37
CA LEU A 109 -10.52 9.67 1.56
C LEU A 109 -10.04 10.89 2.35
N GLU A 110 -10.85 11.43 3.26
CA GLU A 110 -10.47 12.60 4.07
C GLU A 110 -9.35 12.28 5.07
N LEU A 111 -9.37 11.09 5.68
CA LEU A 111 -8.29 10.66 6.57
C LEU A 111 -7.00 10.38 5.77
N ILE A 112 -7.11 9.77 4.59
CA ILE A 112 -5.98 9.57 3.68
C ILE A 112 -5.37 10.91 3.29
N LYS A 113 -6.21 11.88 2.94
CA LYS A 113 -5.79 13.24 2.56
C LYS A 113 -5.06 13.92 3.70
N GLU A 114 -5.54 13.79 4.94
CA GLU A 114 -4.85 14.29 6.14
C GLU A 114 -3.47 13.63 6.31
N ILE A 115 -3.41 12.30 6.30
CA ILE A 115 -2.17 11.52 6.48
C ILE A 115 -1.13 11.87 5.42
N LEU A 116 -1.55 11.97 4.15
CA LEU A 116 -0.63 12.13 3.03
C LEU A 116 -0.24 13.60 2.76
N ASN A 117 -1.01 14.57 3.26
CA ASN A 117 -0.66 15.99 3.19
C ASN A 117 0.18 16.52 4.36
N ASP A 118 0.54 15.64 5.29
CA ASP A 118 1.34 15.99 6.46
C ASP A 118 2.65 16.71 6.10
N ARG A 119 2.81 17.89 6.72
CA ARG A 119 3.99 18.74 6.61
C ARG A 119 4.81 18.78 7.91
N ASP A 120 4.20 18.34 9.00
CA ASP A 120 4.75 18.42 10.35
C ASP A 120 5.55 17.15 10.71
N GLY A 121 5.50 16.13 9.84
CA GLY A 121 6.23 14.87 10.04
C GLY A 121 5.61 14.02 11.14
N ILE A 122 4.30 14.16 11.36
CA ILE A 122 3.51 13.37 12.31
C ILE A 122 3.41 11.92 11.82
N TYR A 123 3.22 11.74 10.51
CA TYR A 123 3.06 10.44 9.88
C TYR A 123 4.35 10.10 9.14
N ILE A 124 5.28 9.44 9.84
CA ILE A 124 6.58 9.06 9.30
C ILE A 124 6.50 7.76 8.48
N LYS A 125 7.52 7.47 7.66
CA LYS A 125 7.58 6.17 6.98
C LYS A 125 7.89 5.08 8.02
N GLY A 126 7.24 3.92 7.88
CA GLY A 126 7.54 2.77 8.74
C GLY A 126 9.02 2.39 8.65
N LYS A 127 9.57 1.80 9.73
CA LYS A 127 10.96 1.32 9.74
C LYS A 127 11.11 0.25 8.66
N VAL A 128 11.89 0.56 7.64
CA VAL A 128 12.16 -0.32 6.51
C VAL A 128 13.09 -1.45 6.93
N ASP A 129 12.84 -2.66 6.43
CA ASP A 129 13.68 -3.82 6.73
C ASP A 129 15.15 -3.58 6.31
N VAL A 130 16.07 -4.30 6.95
CA VAL A 130 17.52 -4.12 6.76
C VAL A 130 17.96 -4.32 5.29
N PHE A 131 17.32 -5.23 4.56
CA PHE A 131 17.61 -5.51 3.16
C PHE A 131 17.16 -4.36 2.27
N SER A 132 15.95 -3.86 2.46
CA SER A 132 15.43 -2.70 1.72
C SER A 132 16.22 -1.41 2.03
N LYS A 133 16.70 -1.23 3.27
CA LYS A 133 17.62 -0.13 3.63
C LYS A 133 18.98 -0.27 2.96
N LYS A 134 19.53 -1.49 2.83
CA LYS A 134 20.77 -1.75 2.09
C LYS A 134 20.63 -1.50 0.59
N LEU A 135 19.47 -1.86 0.01
CA LEU A 135 19.22 -1.71 -1.43
C LEU A 135 18.97 -0.26 -1.86
N LEU A 136 18.19 0.49 -1.08
CA LEU A 136 17.74 1.84 -1.45
C LEU A 136 18.57 2.96 -0.81
N GLY A 137 19.42 2.64 0.17
CA GLY A 137 20.20 3.60 0.94
C GLY A 137 19.34 4.70 1.58
N ASP A 138 19.94 5.83 1.96
CA ASP A 138 19.19 7.00 2.44
C ASP A 138 18.61 7.86 1.28
N GLY A 139 18.23 7.24 0.16
CA GLY A 139 17.76 7.92 -1.06
C GLY A 139 16.39 8.63 -0.92
N ILE A 140 15.86 9.23 -1.98
CA ILE A 140 14.56 9.96 -1.97
C ILE A 140 13.41 9.10 -1.42
N VAL A 141 13.46 7.79 -1.70
CA VAL A 141 12.44 6.82 -1.28
C VAL A 141 12.42 6.63 0.24
N LEU A 142 13.55 6.76 0.93
CA LEU A 142 13.66 6.50 2.37
C LEU A 142 13.95 7.77 3.20
N SER A 143 14.46 8.84 2.59
CA SER A 143 14.81 10.09 3.26
C SER A 143 13.60 10.92 3.70
N GLU A 144 13.78 11.65 4.80
CA GLU A 144 12.76 12.48 5.46
C GLU A 144 13.22 13.94 5.64
N GLY A 145 12.29 14.83 6.01
CA GLY A 145 12.56 16.22 6.40
C GLY A 145 13.34 17.07 5.37
N LYS A 146 14.25 17.92 5.88
CA LYS A 146 15.07 18.85 5.08
C LYS A 146 15.89 18.16 3.99
N ARG A 147 16.40 16.96 4.27
CA ARG A 147 17.20 16.15 3.32
C ARG A 147 16.37 15.76 2.11
N TRP A 148 15.15 15.27 2.32
CA TRP A 148 14.25 14.96 1.22
C TRP A 148 13.86 16.20 0.41
N SER A 149 13.56 17.33 1.07
CA SER A 149 13.19 18.58 0.38
C SER A 149 14.27 19.02 -0.61
N LYS A 150 15.55 18.97 -0.19
CA LYS A 150 16.71 19.25 -1.05
C LYS A 150 16.79 18.28 -2.24
N LEU A 151 16.70 16.97 -1.98
CA LEU A 151 16.79 15.95 -3.04
C LEU A 151 15.61 16.03 -4.04
N ARG A 152 14.41 16.40 -3.58
CA ARG A 152 13.21 16.54 -4.42
C ARG A 152 13.32 17.72 -5.38
N LYS A 153 13.82 18.87 -4.92
CA LYS A 153 13.95 20.08 -5.75
C LYS A 153 14.83 19.84 -6.98
N ILE A 154 15.88 19.04 -6.83
CA ILE A 154 16.82 18.70 -7.91
C ILE A 154 16.15 17.83 -8.98
N ALA A 155 15.25 16.93 -8.57
CA ALA A 155 14.67 15.91 -9.46
C ALA A 155 13.45 16.37 -10.28
N ASN A 156 12.82 17.51 -9.95
CA ASN A 156 11.58 17.96 -10.61
C ASN A 156 11.80 18.63 -11.99
N HIS A 157 13.04 18.80 -12.46
CA HIS A 157 13.34 19.43 -13.74
C HIS A 157 13.62 18.40 -14.85
N ALA A 158 12.57 17.76 -15.39
CA ALA A 158 12.58 17.22 -16.75
C ALA A 158 11.23 16.59 -17.15
N PHE A 159 10.99 16.62 -18.48
CA PHE A 159 10.06 15.80 -19.27
C PHE A 159 8.61 16.30 -19.45
N TYR A 160 8.25 16.57 -20.71
CA TYR A 160 6.87 16.66 -21.22
C TYR A 160 6.75 15.87 -22.53
N ALA A 161 5.71 15.04 -22.64
CA ALA A 161 5.23 14.49 -23.92
C ALA A 161 3.70 14.26 -23.81
N GLU A 162 2.93 14.91 -24.70
CA GLU A 162 1.47 14.92 -24.65
C GLU A 162 0.83 14.04 -25.75
N SER A 163 0.22 12.92 -25.33
CA SER A 163 -0.83 12.23 -26.07
C SER A 163 -1.96 11.93 -25.09
N LEU A 164 -3.14 12.50 -25.33
CA LEU A 164 -4.30 12.39 -24.43
C LEU A 164 -4.75 10.93 -24.27
N LYS A 165 -4.81 10.18 -25.38
CA LYS A 165 -5.23 8.76 -25.38
C LYS A 165 -4.27 7.88 -24.58
N MET A 166 -2.96 8.10 -24.71
CA MET A 166 -1.97 7.33 -23.95
C MET A 166 -2.01 7.62 -22.45
N SER A 167 -2.26 8.88 -22.06
CA SER A 167 -2.44 9.25 -20.66
C SER A 167 -3.65 8.52 -20.05
N MET A 168 -4.76 8.46 -20.76
CA MET A 168 -5.97 7.74 -20.33
C MET A 168 -5.71 6.24 -20.13
N ILE A 169 -5.06 5.60 -21.10
CA ILE A 169 -4.70 4.16 -21.04
C ILE A 169 -3.80 3.87 -19.84
N LEU A 170 -2.77 4.69 -19.62
CA LEU A 170 -1.84 4.52 -18.51
C LEU A 170 -2.51 4.74 -17.15
N ASN A 171 -3.35 5.76 -17.01
CA ASN A 171 -4.07 6.01 -15.76
C ASN A 171 -5.02 4.86 -15.41
N GLU A 172 -5.75 4.33 -16.41
CA GLU A 172 -6.64 3.19 -16.19
C GLU A 172 -5.88 1.91 -15.87
N THR A 173 -4.71 1.72 -16.49
CA THR A 173 -3.79 0.63 -16.16
C THR A 173 -3.31 0.74 -14.72
N LEU A 174 -2.88 1.92 -14.29
CA LEU A 174 -2.40 2.18 -12.92
C LEU A 174 -3.50 2.07 -11.87
N ARG A 175 -4.76 2.37 -12.23
CA ARG A 175 -5.92 2.18 -11.36
C ARG A 175 -6.14 0.69 -11.10
N LEU A 176 -6.25 -0.10 -12.16
CA LEU A 176 -6.55 -1.52 -12.04
C LEU A 176 -5.35 -2.32 -11.50
N TYR A 177 -4.14 -1.97 -11.93
CA TYR A 177 -2.89 -2.70 -11.68
C TYR A 177 -1.80 -1.78 -11.10
N ALA A 178 -2.10 -1.12 -9.98
CA ALA A 178 -1.10 -0.30 -9.29
C ALA A 178 0.14 -1.16 -8.91
N PRO A 179 1.37 -0.76 -9.28
CA PRO A 179 2.57 -1.55 -9.00
C PRO A 179 2.77 -1.80 -7.50
N PHE A 180 2.60 -0.78 -6.67
CA PHE A 180 2.54 -0.94 -5.21
C PHE A 180 1.09 -1.06 -4.78
N THR A 181 0.81 -1.86 -3.75
CA THR A 181 -0.57 -2.09 -3.30
C THR A 181 -0.96 -1.27 -2.07
N ASN A 182 0.01 -0.63 -1.40
CA ASN A 182 -0.28 0.21 -0.26
C ASN A 182 0.78 1.28 0.01
N LEU A 183 0.37 2.29 0.79
CA LEU A 183 1.28 3.18 1.51
C LEU A 183 1.21 2.92 2.99
N MET A 184 2.39 2.83 3.60
CA MET A 184 2.56 2.67 5.03
C MET A 184 3.04 3.98 5.66
N ARG A 185 2.42 4.33 6.78
CA ARG A 185 2.89 5.35 7.72
C ARG A 185 2.93 4.80 9.14
N ARG A 186 3.60 5.50 10.04
CA ARG A 186 3.64 5.19 11.46
C ARG A 186 3.51 6.48 12.26
N VAL A 187 2.83 6.39 13.40
CA VAL A 187 2.79 7.45 14.41
C VAL A 187 3.73 7.08 15.54
N GLU A 188 4.63 7.99 15.94
CA GLU A 188 5.59 7.73 17.02
C GLU A 188 5.02 8.06 18.41
N ARG A 189 4.01 8.92 18.44
CA ARG A 189 3.28 9.34 19.63
C ARG A 189 1.79 9.21 19.39
N GLU A 190 1.00 9.39 20.44
CA GLU A 190 -0.44 9.51 20.28
C GLU A 190 -0.77 10.75 19.45
N VAL A 191 -1.65 10.58 18.47
CA VAL A 191 -2.06 11.65 17.55
C VAL A 191 -3.57 11.59 17.31
N ARG A 192 -4.15 12.74 16.98
CA ARG A 192 -5.52 12.82 16.50
C ARG A 192 -5.52 12.77 14.98
N LEU A 193 -6.26 11.82 14.41
CA LEU A 193 -6.52 11.65 12.97
C LEU A 193 -8.03 11.77 12.74
N GLY A 194 -8.49 12.90 12.19
CA GLY A 194 -9.91 13.26 12.19
C GLY A 194 -10.53 13.23 13.61
N ARG A 195 -11.43 12.27 13.85
CA ARG A 195 -12.05 12.02 15.17
C ARG A 195 -11.38 10.92 16.00
N LEU A 196 -10.39 10.24 15.43
CA LEU A 196 -9.74 9.08 16.03
C LEU A 196 -8.49 9.52 16.79
N ILE A 197 -8.30 8.95 17.98
CA ILE A 197 -7.06 8.96 18.73
C ILE A 197 -6.29 7.70 18.34
N ILE A 198 -5.15 7.90 17.68
CA ILE A 198 -4.27 6.82 17.21
C ILE A 198 -3.15 6.66 18.23
N PRO A 199 -3.05 5.51 18.92
CA PRO A 199 -1.99 5.27 19.89
C PRO A 199 -0.60 5.28 19.26
N ALA A 200 0.40 5.68 20.05
CA ALA A 200 1.81 5.60 19.68
C ALA A 200 2.21 4.21 19.15
N ASN A 201 3.12 4.19 18.17
CA ASN A 201 3.59 2.99 17.48
C ASN A 201 2.54 2.25 16.66
N THR A 202 1.39 2.86 16.34
CA THR A 202 0.44 2.28 15.39
C THR A 202 0.88 2.56 13.95
N GLU A 203 0.80 1.55 13.08
CA GLU A 203 1.00 1.75 11.64
C GLU A 203 -0.32 2.13 10.96
N LEU A 204 -0.25 2.98 9.95
CA LEU A 204 -1.38 3.36 9.10
C LEU A 204 -1.13 2.75 7.72
N ASN A 205 -2.04 1.90 7.27
CA ASN A 205 -1.99 1.22 5.99
C ASN A 205 -3.07 1.79 5.07
N ILE A 206 -2.66 2.37 3.95
CA ILE A 206 -3.55 2.93 2.92
C ILE A 206 -3.48 1.99 1.70
N PRO A 207 -4.39 1.01 1.56
CA PRO A 207 -4.38 0.06 0.47
C PRO A 207 -4.94 0.70 -0.82
N PHE A 208 -4.13 0.81 -1.87
CA PHE A 208 -4.53 1.40 -3.13
C PHE A 208 -5.68 0.65 -3.80
N PRO A 209 -5.65 -0.70 -3.90
CA PRO A 209 -6.73 -1.44 -4.55
C PRO A 209 -8.09 -1.21 -3.90
N ALA A 210 -8.13 -0.98 -2.59
CA ALA A 210 -9.39 -0.69 -1.88
C ALA A 210 -10.02 0.64 -2.28
N LEU A 211 -9.24 1.57 -2.82
CA LEU A 211 -9.69 2.87 -3.35
C LEU A 211 -9.93 2.80 -4.86
N HIS A 212 -8.99 2.18 -5.58
CA HIS A 212 -8.99 2.14 -7.04
C HIS A 212 -10.05 1.19 -7.62
N HIS A 213 -10.50 0.22 -6.82
CA HIS A 213 -11.57 -0.71 -7.13
C HIS A 213 -12.86 -0.44 -6.33
N ASP A 214 -13.00 0.76 -5.73
CA ASP A 214 -14.22 1.11 -4.98
C ASP A 214 -15.33 1.60 -5.93
N PRO A 215 -16.48 0.90 -6.03
CA PRO A 215 -17.58 1.33 -6.88
C PRO A 215 -18.23 2.64 -6.39
N GLU A 216 -18.07 3.04 -5.12
CA GLU A 216 -18.54 4.35 -4.64
C GLU A 216 -17.74 5.51 -5.25
N ILE A 217 -16.48 5.26 -5.64
CA ILE A 217 -15.59 6.26 -6.23
C ILE A 217 -15.66 6.20 -7.77
N TRP A 218 -15.64 4.97 -8.32
CA TRP A 218 -15.42 4.74 -9.75
C TRP A 218 -16.67 4.29 -10.52
N GLY A 219 -17.79 4.03 -9.83
CA GLY A 219 -19.04 3.55 -10.43
C GLY A 219 -19.10 2.02 -10.59
N GLN A 220 -20.22 1.51 -11.08
CA GLN A 220 -20.46 0.06 -11.20
C GLN A 220 -19.59 -0.63 -12.27
N ASP A 221 -19.08 0.14 -13.23
CA ASP A 221 -18.16 -0.35 -14.27
C ASP A 221 -16.68 -0.33 -13.81
N VAL A 222 -16.43 -0.28 -12.48
CA VAL A 222 -15.10 -0.17 -11.87
C VAL A 222 -14.14 -1.30 -12.27
N HIS A 223 -14.64 -2.48 -12.61
CA HIS A 223 -13.78 -3.60 -13.03
C HIS A 223 -13.58 -3.70 -14.54
N LEU A 224 -14.19 -2.80 -15.33
CA LEU A 224 -13.92 -2.71 -16.76
C LEU A 224 -12.66 -1.88 -17.02
N PHE A 225 -11.83 -2.28 -17.98
CA PHE A 225 -10.76 -1.45 -18.49
C PHE A 225 -11.34 -0.38 -19.41
N LYS A 226 -11.58 0.83 -18.88
CA LYS A 226 -12.23 1.94 -19.59
C LYS A 226 -11.41 3.23 -19.51
N PRO A 227 -10.39 3.39 -20.37
CA PRO A 227 -9.54 4.59 -20.41
C PRO A 227 -10.31 5.91 -20.51
N GLU A 228 -11.43 5.90 -21.24
CA GLU A 228 -12.27 7.07 -21.51
C GLU A 228 -12.81 7.73 -20.23
N ARG A 229 -12.79 7.02 -19.10
CA ARG A 229 -13.12 7.59 -17.78
C ARG A 229 -12.26 8.81 -17.42
N PHE A 230 -11.03 8.88 -17.95
CA PHE A 230 -10.11 9.98 -17.72
C PHE A 230 -10.19 11.09 -18.78
N ALA A 231 -11.13 11.03 -19.73
CA ALA A 231 -11.24 11.99 -20.84
C ALA A 231 -11.43 13.43 -20.36
N ASP A 232 -12.23 13.62 -19.30
CA ASP A 232 -12.51 14.92 -18.70
C ASP A 232 -11.60 15.23 -17.49
N GLY A 233 -10.48 14.52 -17.39
CA GLY A 233 -9.49 14.70 -16.34
C GLY A 233 -9.78 13.95 -15.04
N LEU A 234 -8.80 13.98 -14.15
CA LEU A 234 -8.77 13.15 -12.95
C LEU A 234 -9.88 13.48 -11.94
N ALA A 235 -10.23 14.75 -11.80
CA ALA A 235 -11.27 15.19 -10.86
C ALA A 235 -12.62 14.54 -11.21
N LYS A 236 -13.04 14.60 -12.48
CA LYS A 236 -14.29 13.98 -12.92
C LYS A 236 -14.24 12.46 -12.79
N ALA A 237 -13.10 11.84 -13.10
CA ALA A 237 -12.90 10.39 -12.98
C ALA A 237 -13.04 9.85 -11.55
N THR A 238 -12.81 10.70 -10.54
CA THR A 238 -12.78 10.34 -9.11
C THR A 238 -13.90 10.99 -8.30
N ASN A 239 -15.02 11.33 -8.95
CA ASN A 239 -16.17 12.01 -8.31
C ASN A 239 -15.75 13.27 -7.52
N ASN A 240 -14.86 14.07 -8.11
CA ASN A 240 -14.26 15.29 -7.56
C ASN A 240 -13.39 15.10 -6.29
N ASN A 241 -13.06 13.87 -5.92
CA ASN A 241 -12.11 13.58 -4.84
C ASN A 241 -10.88 12.83 -5.37
N ILE A 242 -9.88 13.60 -5.81
CA ILE A 242 -8.64 13.09 -6.42
C ILE A 242 -7.82 12.17 -5.49
N THR A 243 -8.09 12.15 -4.18
CA THR A 243 -7.47 11.20 -3.24
C THR A 243 -7.94 9.76 -3.47
N GLY A 244 -9.00 9.55 -4.25
CA GLY A 244 -9.42 8.23 -4.74
C GLY A 244 -8.47 7.59 -5.75
N PHE A 245 -7.52 8.35 -6.32
CA PHE A 245 -6.53 7.86 -7.27
C PHE A 245 -5.10 8.26 -6.87
N ILE A 246 -4.40 7.32 -6.26
CA ILE A 246 -3.08 7.53 -5.65
C ILE A 246 -2.03 6.47 -6.03
N PRO A 247 -1.91 6.04 -7.30
CA PRO A 247 -0.93 5.01 -7.69
C PRO A 247 0.53 5.43 -7.46
N PHE A 248 0.76 6.74 -7.32
CA PHE A 248 2.06 7.34 -7.00
C PHE A 248 2.05 8.06 -5.63
N GLY A 249 1.08 7.76 -4.78
CA GLY A 249 0.81 8.49 -3.55
C GLY A 249 0.17 9.86 -3.78
N PHE A 250 0.15 10.66 -2.71
CA PHE A 250 -0.52 11.96 -2.67
C PHE A 250 0.22 12.92 -1.75
N GLY A 251 -0.05 14.23 -1.90
CA GLY A 251 0.51 15.28 -1.05
C GLY A 251 2.01 15.52 -1.26
N PRO A 252 2.70 16.19 -0.31
CA PRO A 252 4.10 16.58 -0.43
C PRO A 252 5.01 15.40 -0.77
N ARG A 253 4.67 14.20 -0.30
CA ARG A 253 5.50 12.99 -0.41
C ARG A 253 5.13 12.11 -1.60
N MET A 254 4.34 12.62 -2.56
CA MET A 254 4.03 11.91 -3.82
C MET A 254 5.31 11.51 -4.57
N CYS A 255 5.25 10.48 -5.41
CA CYS A 255 6.41 9.96 -6.13
C CYS A 255 7.15 11.07 -6.91
N VAL A 256 8.48 11.06 -6.84
CA VAL A 256 9.31 11.99 -7.61
C VAL A 256 9.43 11.61 -9.06
N GLY A 257 9.38 10.31 -9.34
CA GLY A 257 9.44 9.76 -10.68
C GLY A 257 8.11 9.72 -11.40
N LEU A 258 7.04 10.37 -10.91
CA LEU A 258 5.72 10.34 -11.56
C LEU A 258 5.80 10.75 -13.04
N ASN A 259 6.32 11.96 -13.30
CA ASN A 259 6.42 12.48 -14.67
C ASN A 259 7.39 11.65 -15.52
N PHE A 260 8.50 11.20 -14.92
CA PHE A 260 9.47 10.33 -15.60
C PHE A 260 8.82 9.01 -16.04
N ALA A 261 8.22 8.27 -15.10
CA ALA A 261 7.62 6.97 -15.36
C ALA A 261 6.47 7.05 -16.38
N VAL A 262 5.62 8.07 -16.27
CA VAL A 262 4.51 8.27 -17.23
C VAL A 262 5.06 8.58 -18.63
N ASN A 263 6.07 9.45 -18.76
CA ASN A 263 6.64 9.79 -20.06
C ASN A 263 7.42 8.62 -20.66
N GLU A 264 8.22 7.92 -19.86
CA GLU A 264 8.93 6.70 -20.28
C GLU A 264 7.97 5.65 -20.81
N ALA A 265 6.89 5.37 -20.07
CA ALA A 265 5.86 4.41 -20.50
C ALA A 265 5.17 4.85 -21.79
N LYS A 266 4.83 6.14 -21.94
CA LYS A 266 4.24 6.68 -23.18
C LYS A 266 5.16 6.49 -24.38
N ILE A 267 6.45 6.84 -24.24
CA ILE A 267 7.44 6.73 -25.31
C ILE A 267 7.62 5.28 -25.70
N ALA A 268 7.90 4.40 -24.74
CA ALA A 268 8.12 2.98 -24.98
C ALA A 268 6.91 2.33 -25.66
N LEU A 269 5.70 2.54 -25.14
CA LEU A 269 4.49 1.94 -25.70
C LEU A 269 4.18 2.50 -27.10
N SER A 270 4.40 3.79 -27.34
CA SER A 270 4.24 4.39 -28.68
C SER A 270 5.23 3.80 -29.70
N MET A 271 6.50 3.62 -29.30
CA MET A 271 7.53 3.04 -30.16
C MET A 271 7.21 1.59 -30.54
N ILE A 272 6.65 0.81 -29.61
CA ILE A 272 6.29 -0.59 -29.88
C ILE A 272 5.02 -0.66 -30.74
N LEU A 273 3.97 0.11 -30.42
CA LEU A 273 2.69 0.10 -31.15
C LEU A 273 2.79 0.59 -32.60
N GLN A 274 3.80 1.40 -32.93
CA GLN A 274 4.07 1.81 -34.32
C GLN A 274 4.65 0.70 -35.19
N ARG A 275 5.18 -0.37 -34.59
CA ARG A 275 5.94 -1.41 -35.30
C ARG A 275 5.29 -2.79 -35.21
N TYR A 276 4.51 -3.02 -34.17
CA TYR A 276 3.98 -4.34 -33.86
C TYR A 276 2.48 -4.30 -33.54
N LYS A 277 1.78 -5.31 -34.04
CA LYS A 277 0.49 -5.77 -33.54
C LYS A 277 0.72 -6.84 -32.49
N PHE A 278 -0.09 -6.82 -31.45
CA PHE A 278 -0.06 -7.78 -30.36
C PHE A 278 -1.23 -8.74 -30.48
N THR A 279 -0.97 -10.02 -30.22
CA THR A 279 -2.01 -11.03 -29.95
C THR A 279 -1.64 -11.80 -28.70
N LEU A 280 -2.66 -12.26 -27.96
CA LEU A 280 -2.43 -13.05 -26.78
C LEU A 280 -1.94 -14.45 -27.17
N SER A 281 -0.91 -14.96 -26.51
CA SER A 281 -0.49 -16.35 -26.73
C SER A 281 -1.56 -17.31 -26.20
N ALA A 282 -1.78 -18.44 -26.88
CA ALA A 282 -2.60 -19.53 -26.35
C ALA A 282 -2.06 -20.08 -25.01
N ASN A 283 -0.78 -19.85 -24.71
CA ASN A 283 -0.15 -20.25 -23.45
C ASN A 283 -0.24 -19.18 -22.35
N TYR A 284 -0.89 -18.05 -22.61
CA TYR A 284 -1.03 -17.00 -21.61
C TYR A 284 -1.91 -17.47 -20.44
N VAL A 285 -1.46 -17.19 -19.23
CA VAL A 285 -2.21 -17.46 -18.01
C VAL A 285 -2.29 -16.17 -17.20
N HIS A 286 -3.51 -15.66 -17.02
CA HIS A 286 -3.74 -14.45 -16.25
C HIS A 286 -3.59 -14.74 -14.75
N ASP A 287 -2.42 -14.37 -14.21
CA ASP A 287 -2.02 -14.76 -12.87
C ASP A 287 -1.32 -13.62 -12.10
N PRO A 288 -2.04 -12.53 -11.78
CA PRO A 288 -1.45 -11.44 -11.02
C PRO A 288 -1.23 -11.85 -9.56
N ILE A 289 -0.05 -11.56 -9.03
CA ILE A 289 0.33 -11.78 -7.64
C ILE A 289 0.95 -10.52 -7.06
N GLN A 290 0.86 -10.37 -5.75
CA GLN A 290 1.62 -9.37 -4.99
C GLN A 290 2.73 -10.07 -4.19
N ILE A 291 3.98 -9.68 -4.42
CA ILE A 291 5.09 -9.98 -3.51
C ILE A 291 5.55 -8.67 -2.87
N ASN A 292 6.29 -7.85 -3.63
CA ASN A 292 6.62 -6.46 -3.29
C ASN A 292 5.86 -5.49 -4.18
N ILE A 293 5.76 -5.85 -5.47
CA ILE A 293 4.92 -5.19 -6.46
C ILE A 293 3.92 -6.19 -7.04
N VAL A 294 2.85 -5.68 -7.64
CA VAL A 294 1.94 -6.46 -8.47
C VAL A 294 2.68 -6.87 -9.74
N ARG A 295 2.69 -8.17 -10.02
CA ARG A 295 3.30 -8.73 -11.24
C ARG A 295 2.54 -9.97 -11.71
N PRO A 296 2.58 -10.29 -13.00
CA PRO A 296 2.09 -11.57 -13.49
C PRO A 296 3.07 -12.68 -13.10
N ARG A 297 2.64 -13.63 -12.26
CA ARG A 297 3.46 -14.75 -11.75
C ARG A 297 4.07 -15.57 -12.87
N LYS A 298 3.31 -15.79 -13.94
CA LYS A 298 3.74 -16.55 -15.13
C LYS A 298 4.23 -15.66 -16.27
N GLY A 299 4.41 -14.35 -16.05
CA GLY A 299 4.76 -13.41 -17.12
C GLY A 299 3.59 -13.07 -18.04
N VAL A 300 3.86 -12.32 -19.11
CA VAL A 300 2.88 -11.94 -20.13
C VAL A 300 3.31 -12.52 -21.47
N GLN A 301 2.79 -13.71 -21.80
CA GLN A 301 3.03 -14.35 -23.10
C GLN A 301 2.17 -13.69 -24.17
N ILE A 302 2.83 -12.95 -25.06
CA ILE A 302 2.22 -12.29 -26.22
C ILE A 302 2.97 -12.69 -27.48
N VAL A 303 2.26 -12.73 -28.59
CA VAL A 303 2.83 -12.90 -29.92
C VAL A 303 2.87 -11.53 -30.58
N LEU A 304 4.08 -11.14 -31.01
CA LEU A 304 4.32 -9.90 -31.73
C LEU A 304 4.33 -10.19 -33.22
N SER A 305 3.46 -9.51 -33.96
CA SER A 305 3.46 -9.51 -35.43
C SER A 305 3.89 -8.13 -35.89
N LYS A 306 4.89 -8.05 -36.77
CA LYS A 306 5.26 -6.77 -37.38
C LYS A 306 4.07 -6.21 -38.19
N LEU A 307 3.82 -4.91 -38.09
CA LEU A 307 2.83 -4.21 -38.93
C LEU A 307 3.28 -4.14 -40.39
#